data_AF-A0A4Z1FUU9-F1
#
_entry.id   AF-A0A4Z1FUU9-F1
#
_cell.length_a   1.000
_cell.length_b   1.000
_cell.length_c   1.000
_cell.angle_alpha   90.00
_cell.angle_beta   90.00
_cell.angle_gamma   90.00
#
_symmetry.space_group_name_H-M   'P 1'
#
loop_
_entity.id
_entity.type
_entity.pdbx_description
1 polymer ?
#
loop_
_entity_poly.entity_id
_entity_poly.type
_entity_poly.pdbx_seq_one_letter_code
_entity_poly.pdbx_strand_id
1 'polypeptide(L)'
;MIAKPMLSSMFRQAARPAVFASKFSTPRFSPIASRYLSTEVRKQIDQVVGSKPVVLFMKGTPENPMCGFSKATIQILSLQGLNPEKFAALNVLEDEGLRQGIKEYSEWPTIPQLYVNKEFIGGCDILIAMHQSGELAKVLEENKVLVEESS
;
A
#
# COMPACT_ATOMS: atom_id res chain seq x y z
N MET A 1 14.08 52.25 -50.30
CA MET A 1 12.88 53.11 -50.22
C MET A 1 11.72 52.16 -49.96
N ILE A 2 10.99 52.13 -48.84
CA ILE A 2 10.63 53.13 -47.81
C ILE A 2 10.51 52.41 -46.46
N ALA A 3 10.84 53.15 -45.40
CA ALA A 3 10.88 52.73 -44.01
C ALA A 3 9.50 52.91 -43.29
N LYS A 4 9.27 52.08 -42.25
CA LYS A 4 8.70 52.34 -40.89
C LYS A 4 7.41 53.18 -40.75
N PRO A 5 6.49 52.88 -39.80
CA PRO A 5 6.83 52.95 -38.37
C PRO A 5 6.19 51.94 -37.40
N MET A 6 6.88 51.82 -36.26
CA MET A 6 6.36 51.38 -34.98
C MET A 6 5.25 52.31 -34.48
N LEU A 7 4.26 51.76 -33.78
CA LEU A 7 3.55 52.48 -32.74
C LEU A 7 3.32 51.56 -31.54
N SER A 8 3.75 52.07 -30.39
CA SER A 8 3.73 51.43 -29.09
C SER A 8 2.46 51.78 -28.32
N SER A 9 2.12 50.91 -27.39
CA SER A 9 1.60 51.24 -26.05
C SER A 9 0.14 51.68 -25.96
N MET A 10 -0.65 50.92 -25.17
CA MET A 10 -1.18 51.35 -23.86
C MET A 10 -2.53 50.66 -23.54
N PHE A 11 -2.52 49.93 -22.43
CA PHE A 11 -3.59 49.82 -21.43
C PHE A 11 -5.04 49.57 -21.87
N ARG A 12 -5.54 48.37 -21.52
CA ARG A 12 -6.74 48.28 -20.66
C ARG A 12 -6.75 46.97 -19.87
N GLN A 13 -6.32 47.11 -18.62
CA GLN A 13 -6.48 46.15 -17.55
C GLN A 13 -7.96 46.09 -17.17
N ALA A 14 -8.65 44.97 -17.46
CA ALA A 14 -9.98 44.71 -16.93
C ALA A 14 -9.83 43.89 -15.64
N ALA A 15 -9.92 44.59 -14.51
CA ALA A 15 -9.97 43.99 -13.19
C ALA A 15 -11.23 43.12 -13.07
N ARG A 16 -11.06 41.81 -12.89
CA ARG A 16 -12.13 40.93 -12.41
C ARG A 16 -12.22 41.07 -10.89
N PRO A 17 -13.41 41.16 -10.30
CA PRO A 17 -13.54 41.28 -8.85
C PRO A 17 -13.07 39.97 -8.20
N ALA A 18 -12.07 40.08 -7.34
CA ALA A 18 -11.70 39.03 -6.41
C ALA A 18 -12.78 38.96 -5.32
N VAL A 19 -13.70 38.00 -5.43
CA VAL A 19 -14.61 37.69 -4.34
C VAL A 19 -13.81 36.98 -3.26
N PHE A 20 -13.39 37.77 -2.28
CA PHE A 20 -12.79 37.36 -1.03
C PHE A 20 -13.85 36.61 -0.20
N ALA A 21 -13.96 35.30 -0.40
CA ALA A 21 -14.64 34.43 0.56
C ALA A 21 -13.60 33.99 1.61
N SER A 22 -13.58 34.74 2.70
CA SER A 22 -12.70 34.50 3.82
C SER A 22 -13.20 33.32 4.66
N LYS A 23 -12.24 32.44 4.97
CA LYS A 23 -12.00 31.83 6.28
C LYS A 23 -12.95 30.72 6.72
N PHE A 24 -12.30 29.68 7.24
CA PHE A 24 -12.84 28.46 7.82
C PHE A 24 -13.27 27.40 6.79
N SER A 25 -12.28 26.87 6.05
CA SER A 25 -12.30 25.43 5.82
C SER A 25 -12.25 24.82 7.22
N THR A 26 -13.37 24.30 7.68
CA THR A 26 -13.39 23.44 8.86
C THR A 26 -12.28 22.40 8.64
N PRO A 27 -11.42 22.12 9.64
CA PRO A 27 -10.76 20.83 9.64
C PRO A 27 -11.91 19.84 9.62
N ARG A 28 -12.06 19.13 8.49
CA ARG A 28 -12.87 17.92 8.49
C ARG A 28 -12.10 16.98 9.40
N PHE A 29 -12.35 17.10 10.71
CA PHE A 29 -12.04 16.08 11.68
C PHE A 29 -12.78 14.85 11.16
N SER A 30 -12.11 14.08 10.30
CA SER A 30 -12.41 12.67 10.23
C SER A 30 -12.25 12.23 11.68
N PRO A 31 -13.30 11.74 12.36
CA PRO A 31 -13.03 10.98 13.55
C PRO A 31 -12.01 9.95 13.07
N ILE A 32 -10.83 10.00 13.68
CA ILE A 32 -10.00 8.82 13.80
C ILE A 32 -10.97 7.85 14.48
N ALA A 33 -11.71 7.10 13.69
CA ALA A 33 -12.37 5.91 14.14
C ALA A 33 -11.22 4.92 14.34
N SER A 34 -10.37 5.21 15.33
CA SER A 34 -9.74 4.19 16.15
C SER A 34 -10.92 3.51 16.81
N ARG A 35 -11.58 2.64 16.04
CA ARG A 35 -12.23 1.50 16.65
C ARG A 35 -11.05 0.76 17.24
N TYR A 36 -11.03 0.62 18.56
CA TYR A 36 -10.01 -0.21 19.18
C TYR A 36 -10.14 -1.60 18.55
N LEU A 37 -9.07 -2.09 17.94
CA LEU A 37 -8.98 -3.45 17.45
C LEU A 37 -9.45 -4.40 18.56
N SER A 38 -10.55 -5.12 18.33
CA SER A 38 -11.10 -6.00 19.36
C SER A 38 -10.11 -7.11 19.68
N THR A 39 -10.14 -7.58 20.93
CA THR A 39 -9.26 -8.65 21.40
C THR A 39 -9.41 -9.92 20.55
N GLU A 40 -10.64 -10.20 20.11
CA GLU A 40 -10.95 -11.35 19.26
C GLU A 40 -10.31 -11.23 17.88
N VAL A 41 -10.45 -10.08 17.21
CA VAL A 41 -9.87 -9.87 15.87
C VAL A 41 -8.35 -9.80 15.95
N ARG A 42 -7.79 -9.18 16.99
CA ARG A 42 -6.34 -9.21 17.24
C ARG A 42 -5.82 -10.65 17.36
N LYS A 43 -6.48 -11.48 18.16
CA LYS A 43 -6.10 -12.88 18.35
C LYS A 43 -6.20 -13.67 17.04
N GLN A 44 -7.23 -13.42 16.23
CA GLN A 44 -7.36 -14.04 14.91
C GLN A 44 -6.20 -13.63 13.99
N ILE A 45 -5.84 -12.34 13.94
CA ILE A 45 -4.71 -11.85 13.15
C ILE A 45 -3.41 -12.48 13.64
N ASP A 46 -3.16 -12.54 14.96
CA ASP A 46 -1.97 -13.16 15.56
C ASP A 46 -1.82 -14.64 15.17
N GLN A 47 -2.94 -15.38 15.15
CA GLN A 47 -2.98 -16.78 14.71
C GLN A 47 -2.64 -16.89 13.22
N VAL A 48 -3.21 -16.00 12.41
CA VAL A 48 -3.01 -15.99 10.97
C VAL A 48 -1.55 -15.66 10.61
N VAL A 49 -0.97 -14.59 11.17
CA VAL A 49 0.43 -14.22 10.90
C VAL A 49 1.41 -15.26 11.43
N GLY A 50 0.99 -16.06 12.41
CA GLY A 50 1.75 -17.19 12.94
C GLY A 50 1.53 -18.51 12.21
N SER A 51 0.62 -18.58 11.24
CA SER A 51 0.27 -19.84 10.56
C SER A 51 1.36 -20.32 9.60
N LYS A 52 2.05 -19.39 8.96
CA LYS A 52 3.14 -19.65 8.02
C LYS A 52 4.23 -18.59 8.14
N PRO A 53 5.48 -18.90 7.71
CA PRO A 53 6.56 -17.93 7.71
C PRO A 53 6.27 -16.68 6.89
N VAL A 54 5.59 -16.80 5.75
CA VAL A 54 5.20 -15.65 4.93
C VAL A 54 3.69 -15.60 4.79
N VAL A 55 3.10 -14.48 5.20
CA VAL A 55 1.66 -14.25 5.18
C VAL A 55 1.35 -12.95 4.48
N LEU A 56 0.50 -13.00 3.46
CA LEU A 56 0.07 -11.85 2.69
C LEU A 56 -1.43 -11.60 2.88
N PHE A 57 -1.78 -10.43 3.41
CA PHE A 57 -3.17 -9.95 3.35
C PHE A 57 -3.38 -9.20 2.05
N MET A 58 -4.32 -9.67 1.21
CA MET A 58 -4.55 -9.12 -0.12
C MET A 58 -6.04 -9.05 -0.47
N LYS A 59 -6.37 -8.35 -1.56
CA LYS A 59 -7.72 -8.30 -2.12
C LYS A 59 -7.85 -9.35 -3.22
N GLY A 60 -8.70 -10.35 -3.00
CA GLY A 60 -8.78 -11.55 -3.84
C GLY A 60 -7.80 -12.63 -3.37
N THR A 61 -7.50 -13.59 -4.24
CA THR A 61 -6.54 -14.68 -3.98
C THR A 61 -5.31 -14.56 -4.90
N PRO A 62 -4.21 -15.29 -4.66
CA PRO A 62 -3.07 -15.32 -5.58
C PRO A 62 -3.46 -15.70 -7.01
N GLU A 63 -4.42 -16.62 -7.17
CA GLU A 63 -4.92 -17.08 -8.47
C GLU A 63 -5.85 -16.04 -9.11
N ASN A 64 -6.66 -15.36 -8.29
CA ASN A 64 -7.65 -14.38 -8.73
C ASN A 64 -7.50 -13.05 -7.96
N PRO A 65 -6.46 -12.25 -8.25
CA PRO A 65 -6.25 -10.97 -7.58
C PRO A 65 -7.30 -9.94 -8.04
N MET A 66 -7.99 -9.31 -7.09
CA MET A 66 -9.08 -8.37 -7.36
C MET A 66 -8.66 -6.89 -7.30
N CYS A 67 -7.37 -6.62 -7.19
CA CYS A 67 -6.79 -5.28 -7.10
C CYS A 67 -5.41 -5.24 -7.77
N GLY A 68 -5.10 -4.18 -8.52
CA GLY A 68 -3.82 -4.02 -9.20
C GLY A 68 -2.61 -4.10 -8.27
N PHE A 69 -2.69 -3.49 -7.08
CA PHE A 69 -1.64 -3.57 -6.07
C PHE A 69 -1.45 -4.99 -5.53
N SER A 70 -2.55 -5.72 -5.32
CA SER A 70 -2.50 -7.12 -4.89
C SER A 70 -1.87 -8.02 -5.95
N LYS A 71 -2.21 -7.79 -7.23
CA LYS A 71 -1.58 -8.49 -8.36
C LYS A 71 -0.08 -8.19 -8.44
N ALA A 72 0.32 -6.93 -8.31
CA ALA A 72 1.73 -6.53 -8.35
C ALA A 72 2.54 -7.17 -7.22
N THR A 73 2.01 -7.20 -6.00
CA THR A 73 2.69 -7.85 -4.86
C THR A 73 2.87 -9.35 -5.07
N ILE A 74 1.86 -10.07 -5.57
CA ILE A 74 2.01 -11.49 -5.90
C ILE A 74 3.09 -11.70 -6.97
N GLN A 75 3.09 -10.88 -8.03
CA GLN A 75 4.10 -10.98 -9.08
C GLN A 75 5.52 -10.81 -8.53
N ILE A 76 5.74 -9.81 -7.66
CA ILE A 76 7.04 -9.58 -7.04
C ILE A 76 7.47 -10.78 -6.21
N LEU A 77 6.59 -11.30 -5.35
CA LEU A 77 6.90 -12.47 -4.51
C LEU A 77 7.18 -13.73 -5.34
N SER A 78 6.46 -13.93 -6.45
CA SER A 78 6.75 -15.01 -7.39
C SER A 78 8.11 -14.84 -8.06
N LEU A 79 8.49 -13.62 -8.44
CA LEU A 79 9.82 -13.32 -9.00
C LEU A 79 10.95 -13.55 -7.99
N GLN A 80 10.68 -13.45 -6.69
CA GLN A 80 11.66 -13.78 -5.65
C GLN A 80 11.87 -15.29 -5.46
N GLY A 81 11.05 -16.16 -6.07
CA GLY A 81 11.15 -17.60 -5.86
C GLY A 81 10.67 -18.04 -4.48
N LEU A 82 9.63 -17.37 -3.96
CA LEU A 82 9.04 -17.71 -2.67
C LEU A 82 8.51 -19.15 -2.66
N ASN A 83 8.86 -19.92 -1.61
CA ASN A 83 8.39 -21.29 -1.47
C ASN A 83 6.87 -21.34 -1.19
N PRO A 84 6.05 -21.98 -2.05
CA PRO A 84 4.60 -22.07 -1.87
C PRO A 84 4.17 -22.74 -0.55
N GLU A 85 4.98 -23.67 -0.02
CA GLU A 85 4.68 -24.35 1.25
C GLU A 85 4.76 -23.37 2.43
N LYS A 86 5.69 -22.41 2.37
CA LYS A 86 5.95 -21.40 3.41
C LYS A 86 5.11 -20.12 3.22
N PHE A 87 4.30 -20.05 2.17
CA PHE A 87 3.48 -18.89 1.82
C PHE A 87 1.99 -19.14 2.08
N ALA A 88 1.33 -18.16 2.69
CA ALA A 88 -0.13 -18.09 2.79
C ALA A 88 -0.62 -16.72 2.34
N ALA A 89 -1.75 -16.70 1.65
CA ALA A 89 -2.46 -15.48 1.29
C ALA A 89 -3.86 -15.50 1.88
N LEU A 90 -4.30 -14.37 2.43
CA LEU A 90 -5.64 -14.20 2.97
C LEU A 90 -6.39 -13.11 2.21
N ASN A 91 -7.60 -13.45 1.78
CA ASN A 91 -8.49 -12.55 1.08
C ASN A 91 -9.27 -11.69 2.08
N VAL A 92 -8.89 -10.43 2.24
CA VAL A 92 -9.57 -9.51 3.17
C VAL A 92 -10.94 -9.04 2.66
N LEU A 93 -11.34 -9.40 1.44
CA LEU A 93 -12.67 -9.04 0.92
C LEU A 93 -13.78 -9.95 1.47
N GLU A 94 -13.42 -11.10 2.02
CA GLU A 94 -14.39 -12.06 2.60
C GLU A 94 -14.80 -11.70 4.03
N ASP A 95 -13.99 -10.89 4.73
CA ASP A 95 -14.23 -10.47 6.11
C ASP A 95 -13.85 -8.99 6.30
N GLU A 96 -14.87 -8.13 6.42
CA GLU A 96 -14.68 -6.69 6.65
C GLU A 96 -14.09 -6.38 8.04
N GLY A 97 -14.33 -7.24 9.04
CA GLY A 97 -13.72 -7.14 10.36
C GLY A 97 -12.21 -7.38 10.30
N LEU A 98 -11.80 -8.43 9.59
CA LEU A 98 -10.38 -8.69 9.31
C LEU A 98 -9.75 -7.56 8.50
N ARG A 99 -10.45 -7.06 7.48
CA ARG A 99 -9.97 -5.98 6.60
C ARG A 99 -9.67 -4.68 7.33
N GLN A 100 -10.52 -4.29 8.28
CA GLN A 100 -10.25 -3.12 9.11
C GLN A 100 -9.24 -3.45 10.21
N GLY A 101 -9.38 -4.62 10.84
CA GLY A 101 -8.52 -5.03 11.92
C GLY A 101 -7.05 -5.10 11.52
N ILE A 102 -6.73 -5.59 10.32
CA ILE A 102 -5.34 -5.68 9.86
C ILE A 102 -4.68 -4.32 9.64
N LYS A 103 -5.46 -3.30 9.25
CA LYS A 103 -4.96 -1.93 9.10
C LYS A 103 -4.64 -1.29 10.45
N GLU A 104 -5.49 -1.55 11.44
CA GLU A 104 -5.27 -1.10 12.81
C GLU A 104 -4.10 -1.87 13.47
N TYR A 105 -4.00 -3.17 13.21
CA TYR A 105 -2.94 -4.04 13.75
C TYR A 105 -1.54 -3.64 13.28
N SER A 106 -1.40 -3.35 11.98
CA SER A 106 -0.15 -2.92 11.34
C SER A 106 0.15 -1.43 11.50
N GLU A 107 -0.81 -0.66 12.01
CA GLU A 107 -0.82 0.81 11.89
C GLU A 107 -0.63 1.29 10.43
N TRP A 108 -1.10 0.50 9.46
CA TRP A 108 -0.90 0.74 8.03
C TRP A 108 -2.23 0.83 7.26
N PRO A 109 -2.49 1.93 6.51
CA PRO A 109 -3.83 2.21 5.97
C PRO A 109 -4.21 1.41 4.72
N THR A 110 -3.25 0.76 4.05
CA THR A 110 -3.45 0.14 2.72
C THR A 110 -3.33 -1.39 2.74
N ILE A 111 -3.89 -2.01 1.69
CA ILE A 111 -3.79 -3.44 1.38
C ILE A 111 -3.31 -3.53 -0.08
N PRO A 112 -2.35 -4.40 -0.43
CA PRO A 112 -1.84 -5.55 0.34
C PRO A 112 -0.86 -5.21 1.47
N GLN A 113 -0.68 -6.15 2.41
CA GLN A 113 0.29 -6.10 3.51
C GLN A 113 1.01 -7.45 3.67
N LEU A 114 2.34 -7.42 3.67
CA LEU A 114 3.18 -8.61 3.82
C LEU A 114 3.75 -8.72 5.24
N TYR A 115 3.68 -9.94 5.78
CA TYR A 115 4.34 -10.33 7.00
C TYR A 115 5.33 -11.45 6.74
N VAL A 116 6.49 -11.38 7.39
CA VAL A 116 7.50 -12.43 7.41
C VAL A 116 7.82 -12.73 8.87
N ASN A 117 7.66 -13.98 9.29
CA ASN A 117 7.87 -14.43 10.68
C ASN A 117 7.18 -13.56 11.73
N LYS A 118 5.92 -13.18 11.46
CA LYS A 118 5.07 -12.29 12.28
C LYS A 118 5.49 -10.82 12.31
N GLU A 119 6.54 -10.44 11.60
CA GLU A 119 6.96 -9.05 11.47
C GLU A 119 6.34 -8.41 10.23
N PHE A 120 5.84 -7.19 10.38
CA PHE A 120 5.28 -6.42 9.27
C PHE A 120 6.42 -5.87 8.40
N ILE A 121 6.45 -6.28 7.13
CA ILE A 121 7.48 -5.84 6.17
C ILE A 121 7.04 -4.59 5.42
N GLY A 122 5.77 -4.54 4.98
CA GLY A 122 5.27 -3.37 4.27
C GLY A 122 4.07 -3.63 3.36
N GLY A 123 3.58 -2.54 2.77
CA GLY A 123 2.59 -2.57 1.69
C GLY A 123 3.22 -2.66 0.29
N CYS A 124 2.38 -2.61 -0.75
CA CYS A 124 2.81 -2.80 -2.14
C CYS A 124 3.99 -1.91 -2.56
N ASP A 125 3.93 -0.60 -2.30
CA ASP A 125 4.96 0.36 -2.74
C ASP A 125 6.31 0.11 -2.08
N ILE A 126 6.31 -0.26 -0.80
CA ILE A 126 7.52 -0.64 -0.06
C ILE A 126 8.12 -1.91 -0.67
N LEU A 127 7.29 -2.92 -0.95
CA LEU A 127 7.76 -4.17 -1.55
C LEU A 127 8.34 -3.96 -2.95
N ILE A 128 7.77 -3.05 -3.74
CA ILE A 128 8.34 -2.64 -5.04
C ILE A 128 9.72 -2.01 -4.83
N ALA A 129 9.85 -1.08 -3.88
CA ALA A 129 11.12 -0.42 -3.60
C ALA A 129 12.19 -1.40 -3.09
N MET A 130 11.83 -2.29 -2.15
CA MET A 130 12.72 -3.32 -1.62
C MET A 130 13.12 -4.35 -2.69
N HIS A 131 12.22 -4.68 -3.61
CA HIS A 131 12.54 -5.54 -4.76
C HIS A 131 13.57 -4.87 -5.67
N GLN A 132 13.38 -3.59 -5.98
CA GLN A 132 14.31 -2.82 -6.82
C GLN A 132 15.69 -2.62 -6.18
N SER A 133 15.75 -2.45 -4.85
CA SER A 133 17.00 -2.33 -4.11
C SER A 133 17.70 -3.67 -3.85
N GLY A 134 17.01 -4.80 -4.07
CA GLY A 134 17.47 -6.14 -3.69
C GLY A 134 17.37 -6.44 -2.19
N GLU A 135 16.83 -5.54 -1.39
CA GLU A 135 16.61 -5.73 0.05
C GLU A 135 15.57 -6.83 0.32
N LEU A 136 14.54 -6.93 -0.52
CA LEU A 136 13.49 -7.94 -0.37
C LEU A 136 14.07 -9.36 -0.48
N ALA A 137 14.99 -9.58 -1.43
CA ALA A 137 15.64 -10.88 -1.61
C ALA A 137 16.41 -11.27 -0.34
N LYS A 138 17.20 -10.35 0.21
CA LYS A 138 17.97 -10.57 1.45
C LYS A 138 17.06 -10.93 2.61
N VAL A 139 15.98 -10.19 2.83
CA VAL A 139 15.01 -10.49 3.89
C VAL A 139 14.43 -11.90 3.72
N LEU A 140 14.04 -12.30 2.51
CA LEU A 140 13.47 -13.62 2.27
C LEU A 140 14.50 -14.76 2.39
N GLU A 141 15.76 -14.52 1.99
CA GLU A 141 16.88 -15.47 2.14
C GLU A 141 17.25 -15.67 3.61
N GLU A 142 17.43 -14.58 4.36
CA GLU A 142 17.76 -14.61 5.79
C GLU A 142 16.70 -15.37 6.60
N ASN A 143 15.43 -15.20 6.22
CA ASN A 143 14.31 -15.89 6.83
C ASN A 143 14.09 -17.32 6.28
N LYS A 144 14.91 -17.77 5.31
CA LYS A 144 14.87 -19.10 4.70
C LYS A 144 13.50 -19.45 4.14
N VAL A 145 12.88 -18.53 3.41
CA VAL A 145 11.52 -18.72 2.85
C VAL A 145 11.50 -18.92 1.34
N LEU A 146 12.66 -18.91 0.69
CA LEU A 146 12.80 -19.19 -0.73
C LEU A 146 12.84 -20.71 -1.02
N VAL A 147 12.65 -21.08 -2.28
CA VAL A 147 12.87 -22.44 -2.75
C VAL A 147 14.36 -22.74 -2.68
N GLU A 148 14.73 -23.79 -1.94
CA GLU A 148 16.12 -24.27 -1.91
C GLU A 148 16.42 -24.90 -3.27
N GLU A 149 17.32 -24.31 -4.06
CA GLU A 149 17.85 -25.00 -5.23
C GLU A 149 18.72 -26.16 -4.75
N SER A 150 18.16 -27.37 -4.82
CA SER A 150 18.93 -28.60 -4.58
C SER A 150 20.00 -28.72 -5.67
N SER A 151 21.22 -28.27 -5.34
CA SER A 151 22.44 -28.54 -6.11
C SER A 151 22.90 -29.98 -5.94
#